data_AF-A0A7Z9MSF3-F1
#
_entry.id   AF-A0A7Z9MSF3-F1
#
_cell.length_a   1.000
_cell.length_b   1.000
_cell.length_c   1.000
_cell.angle_alpha   90.00
_cell.angle_beta   90.00
_cell.angle_gamma   90.00
#
_symmetry.space_group_name_H-M   'P 1'
#
loop_
_entity.id
_entity.type
_entity.pdbx_description
1 polymer ?
#
loop_
_entity_poly.entity_id
_entity_poly.type
_entity_poly.pdbx_seq_one_letter_code
_entity_poly.pdbx_strand_id
1 'polypeptide(L)'
;MTTSHEDQHDGRHPTFKQYVVVAVILFVVTIVEFLLIWDRIGISDDLGASKIPLLIVMSAFKFAVVNMHLKFEARLFSGLFLAGMGLAVVVGIALLGIFFAFEGDPRPYAQANAIPYVHEEEAHEEGSKDDPAVDSTSVPPTAVPSTVAPDAKDTPTLAPPIGGDSVAGQTVFTNSGCVACHTIEGVPGAVGQIGPELTHVATIAATRKSLSAEAYIRESIENPTEFVVDGFGPLMPTLRGAMTDEDFENLVAFLLSQN
;
A
#
# COMPACT_ATOMS: atom_id res chain seq x y z
N MET A 1 -74.47 -9.60 -32.66
CA MET A 1 -73.91 -9.78 -31.32
C MET A 1 -72.41 -9.72 -31.44
N THR A 2 -71.84 -8.53 -31.23
CA THR A 2 -70.40 -8.28 -31.23
C THR A 2 -70.03 -7.95 -29.80
N THR A 3 -69.62 -8.95 -29.04
CA THR A 3 -69.01 -8.78 -27.72
C THR A 3 -67.53 -8.52 -27.93
N SER A 4 -67.15 -7.24 -27.92
CA SER A 4 -65.78 -6.82 -27.68
C SER A 4 -65.41 -7.24 -26.26
N HIS A 5 -64.50 -8.20 -26.14
CA HIS A 5 -63.80 -8.42 -24.89
C HIS A 5 -62.86 -7.22 -24.67
N GLU A 6 -63.25 -6.35 -23.74
CA GLU A 6 -62.37 -5.35 -23.15
C GLU A 6 -61.27 -6.07 -22.37
N ASP A 7 -60.11 -6.23 -23.00
CA ASP A 7 -58.86 -6.47 -22.30
C ASP A 7 -58.48 -5.19 -21.55
N GLN A 8 -58.95 -5.05 -20.31
CA GLN A 8 -58.42 -4.08 -19.35
C GLN A 8 -56.99 -4.49 -18.96
N HIS A 9 -56.02 -4.19 -19.82
CA HIS A 9 -54.61 -4.15 -19.47
C HIS A 9 -54.30 -2.79 -18.81
N ASP A 10 -54.60 -2.66 -17.51
CA ASP A 10 -54.15 -1.53 -16.68
C ASP A 10 -52.64 -1.65 -16.39
N GLY A 11 -51.83 -1.38 -17.42
CA GLY A 11 -50.39 -1.19 -17.32
C GLY A 11 -50.08 0.17 -16.70
N ARG A 12 -50.10 0.25 -15.36
CA ARG A 12 -49.58 1.41 -14.61
C ARG A 12 -48.07 1.53 -14.83
N HIS A 13 -47.69 2.18 -15.91
CA HIS A 13 -46.33 2.62 -16.19
C HIS A 13 -45.96 3.72 -15.19
N PRO A 14 -44.78 3.66 -14.55
CA PRO A 14 -44.34 4.71 -13.64
C PRO A 14 -44.25 6.05 -14.39
N THR A 15 -44.70 7.12 -13.74
CA THR A 15 -44.63 8.47 -14.29
C THR A 15 -43.20 9.00 -14.22
N PHE A 16 -42.85 9.95 -15.09
CA PHE A 16 -41.52 10.62 -15.07
C PHE A 16 -41.11 11.11 -13.67
N LYS A 17 -42.08 11.63 -12.89
CA LYS A 17 -41.84 12.08 -11.52
C LYS A 17 -41.39 10.94 -10.59
N GLN A 18 -41.90 9.73 -10.78
CA GLN A 18 -41.48 8.55 -9.99
C GLN A 18 -40.04 8.15 -10.29
N TYR A 19 -39.60 8.21 -11.55
CA TYR A 19 -38.20 7.97 -11.91
C TYR A 19 -37.25 8.99 -11.28
N VAL A 20 -37.61 10.27 -11.29
CA VAL A 20 -36.82 11.33 -10.64
C VAL A 20 -36.72 11.08 -9.13
N VAL A 21 -37.83 10.72 -8.47
CA VAL A 21 -37.83 10.41 -7.03
C VAL A 21 -36.93 9.21 -6.72
N VAL A 22 -37.00 8.14 -7.52
CA VAL A 22 -36.16 6.95 -7.33
C VAL A 22 -34.68 7.27 -7.55
N ALA A 23 -34.33 8.05 -8.58
CA ALA A 23 -32.96 8.46 -8.83
C ALA A 23 -32.39 9.27 -7.67
N VAL A 24 -33.17 10.19 -7.09
CA VAL A 24 -32.78 10.97 -5.91
C VAL A 24 -32.57 10.06 -4.69
N ILE A 25 -33.47 9.10 -4.45
CA ILE A 25 -33.33 8.15 -3.34
C ILE A 25 -32.03 7.34 -3.52
N LEU A 26 -31.79 6.78 -4.69
CA LEU A 26 -30.58 6.00 -4.96
C LEU A 26 -29.31 6.83 -4.83
N PHE A 27 -29.34 8.10 -5.25
CA PHE A 27 -28.23 9.02 -5.09
C PHE A 27 -27.92 9.31 -3.62
N VAL A 28 -28.94 9.59 -2.79
CA VAL A 28 -28.77 9.80 -1.35
C VAL A 28 -28.20 8.57 -0.67
N VAL A 29 -28.72 7.37 -0.95
CA VAL A 29 -28.17 6.13 -0.36
C VAL A 29 -26.73 5.88 -0.84
N THR A 30 -26.34 6.36 -2.03
CA THR A 30 -24.94 6.26 -2.53
C THR A 30 -24.00 7.23 -1.86
N ILE A 31 -24.44 8.45 -1.57
CA ILE A 31 -23.68 9.38 -0.73
C ILE A 31 -23.49 8.78 0.66
N VAL A 32 -24.55 8.28 1.29
CA VAL A 32 -24.45 7.66 2.62
C VAL A 32 -23.48 6.48 2.61
N GLU A 33 -23.59 5.58 1.62
CA GLU A 33 -22.68 4.44 1.48
C GLU A 33 -21.22 4.88 1.32
N PHE A 34 -20.97 5.87 0.47
CA PHE A 34 -19.63 6.41 0.22
C PHE A 34 -19.04 7.08 1.46
N LEU A 35 -19.84 7.89 2.16
CA LEU A 35 -19.43 8.55 3.41
C LEU A 35 -19.16 7.54 4.52
N LEU A 36 -19.92 6.44 4.57
CA LEU A 36 -19.65 5.34 5.48
C LEU A 36 -18.31 4.68 5.13
N ILE A 37 -18.03 4.37 3.85
CA ILE A 37 -16.80 3.71 3.42
C ILE A 37 -15.57 4.60 3.62
N TRP A 38 -15.69 5.91 3.38
CA TRP A 38 -14.59 6.86 3.41
C TRP A 38 -14.08 7.10 4.84
N ASP A 39 -13.00 6.41 5.19
CA ASP A 39 -12.40 6.42 6.53
C ASP A 39 -11.85 7.79 6.97
N ARG A 40 -11.56 8.68 6.02
CA ARG A 40 -11.00 10.02 6.30
C ARG A 40 -12.00 11.03 6.89
N ILE A 41 -13.25 10.65 7.09
CA ILE A 41 -14.32 11.53 7.58
C ILE A 41 -14.53 11.41 9.10
N GLY A 42 -13.82 10.52 9.79
CA GLY A 42 -13.79 10.47 11.26
C GLY A 42 -15.10 10.05 11.92
N ILE A 43 -15.99 9.39 11.16
CA ILE A 43 -17.23 8.76 11.66
C ILE A 43 -16.98 7.25 11.94
N SER A 44 -15.76 6.76 11.69
CA SER A 44 -15.42 5.33 11.66
C SER A 44 -15.32 4.65 13.03
N ASP A 45 -15.16 5.41 14.11
CA ASP A 45 -14.75 4.83 15.39
C ASP A 45 -15.89 4.09 16.11
N ASP A 46 -17.15 4.56 15.97
CA ASP A 46 -18.28 3.98 16.72
C ASP A 46 -19.02 2.84 16.00
N LEU A 47 -18.86 2.70 14.67
CA LEU A 47 -19.61 1.70 13.88
C LEU A 47 -18.88 0.36 13.73
N GLY A 48 -17.55 0.35 13.85
CA GLY A 48 -16.72 -0.87 13.88
C GLY A 48 -17.11 -1.96 12.86
N ALA A 49 -17.14 -3.22 13.32
CA ALA A 49 -17.47 -4.40 12.50
C ALA A 49 -18.91 -4.42 11.96
N SER A 50 -19.83 -3.62 12.53
CA SER A 50 -21.23 -3.57 12.09
C SER A 50 -21.44 -2.85 10.75
N LYS A 51 -20.42 -2.13 10.28
CA LYS A 51 -20.42 -1.43 8.99
C LYS A 51 -20.61 -2.38 7.80
N ILE A 52 -19.97 -3.55 7.81
CA ILE A 52 -20.05 -4.52 6.71
C ILE A 52 -21.50 -5.00 6.47
N PRO A 53 -22.22 -5.55 7.47
CA PRO A 53 -23.60 -5.99 7.25
C PRO A 53 -24.54 -4.83 6.89
N LEU A 54 -24.33 -3.64 7.45
CA LEU A 54 -25.11 -2.44 7.10
C LEU A 54 -24.97 -2.08 5.62
N LEU A 55 -23.74 -2.08 5.09
CA LEU A 55 -23.46 -1.80 3.69
C LEU A 55 -24.07 -2.85 2.77
N ILE A 56 -24.00 -4.14 3.16
CA ILE A 56 -24.64 -5.24 2.41
C ILE A 56 -26.16 -5.02 2.31
N VAL A 57 -26.81 -4.63 3.42
CA VAL A 57 -28.26 -4.36 3.43
C VAL A 57 -28.60 -3.14 2.57
N MET A 58 -27.81 -2.07 2.62
CA MET A 58 -28.00 -0.87 1.79
C MET A 58 -27.80 -1.17 0.30
N SER A 59 -26.79 -1.95 -0.05
CA SER A 59 -26.56 -2.43 -1.41
C SER A 59 -27.73 -3.31 -1.91
N ALA A 60 -28.20 -4.26 -1.09
CA ALA A 60 -29.37 -5.09 -1.42
C ALA A 60 -30.65 -4.26 -1.64
N PHE A 61 -30.87 -3.24 -0.80
CA PHE A 61 -31.99 -2.32 -0.95
C PHE A 61 -31.95 -1.56 -2.28
N LYS A 62 -30.79 -1.04 -2.68
CA LYS A 62 -30.63 -0.36 -3.98
C LYS A 62 -30.94 -1.30 -5.14
N PHE A 63 -30.41 -2.52 -5.11
CA PHE A 63 -30.68 -3.53 -6.12
C PHE A 63 -32.18 -3.87 -6.22
N ALA A 64 -32.87 -3.98 -5.08
CA ALA A 64 -34.31 -4.24 -5.05
C ALA A 64 -35.11 -3.08 -5.67
N VAL A 65 -34.76 -1.83 -5.36
CA VAL A 65 -35.41 -0.65 -5.94
C VAL A 65 -35.21 -0.58 -7.46
N VAL A 66 -33.99 -0.87 -7.94
CA VAL A 66 -33.67 -0.92 -9.37
C VAL A 66 -34.43 -2.05 -10.07
N ASN A 67 -34.45 -3.25 -9.50
CA ASN A 67 -35.18 -4.39 -10.06
C ASN A 67 -36.70 -4.14 -10.15
N MET A 68 -37.26 -3.47 -9.14
CA MET A 68 -38.67 -3.11 -9.12
C MET A 68 -39.03 -2.16 -10.28
N HIS A 69 -38.13 -1.26 -10.69
CA HIS A 69 -38.35 -0.40 -11.85
C HIS A 69 -38.10 -1.11 -13.19
N LEU A 70 -37.07 -1.97 -13.28
CA LEU A 70 -36.80 -2.76 -14.49
C LEU A 70 -37.96 -3.71 -14.85
N LYS A 71 -38.75 -4.15 -13.87
CA LYS A 71 -39.93 -5.01 -14.12
C LYS A 71 -40.99 -4.35 -15.01
N PHE A 72 -41.04 -3.02 -15.06
CA PHE A 72 -41.98 -2.25 -15.88
C PHE A 72 -41.38 -1.83 -17.23
N GLU A 73 -40.09 -2.06 -17.44
CA GLU A 73 -39.35 -1.75 -18.66
C GLU A 73 -39.40 -2.93 -19.65
N ALA A 74 -38.96 -2.71 -20.90
CA ALA A 74 -38.90 -3.78 -21.89
C ALA A 74 -38.07 -4.98 -21.39
N ARG A 75 -38.51 -6.20 -21.71
CA ARG A 75 -37.84 -7.46 -21.30
C ARG A 75 -36.35 -7.51 -21.66
N LEU A 76 -35.94 -6.74 -22.66
CA LEU A 76 -34.54 -6.55 -23.05
C LEU A 76 -33.69 -5.93 -21.94
N PHE A 77 -34.20 -4.90 -21.25
CA PHE A 77 -33.46 -4.22 -20.18
C PHE A 77 -33.33 -5.08 -18.92
N SER A 78 -34.40 -5.78 -18.54
CA SER A 78 -34.32 -6.76 -17.46
C SER A 78 -33.37 -7.90 -17.81
N GLY A 79 -33.36 -8.36 -19.07
CA GLY A 79 -32.43 -9.39 -19.55
C GLY A 79 -30.97 -8.93 -19.49
N LEU A 80 -30.67 -7.72 -19.95
CA LEU A 80 -29.32 -7.15 -19.92
C LEU A 80 -28.81 -6.98 -18.48
N PHE A 81 -29.66 -6.47 -17.57
CA PHE A 81 -29.29 -6.29 -16.17
C PHE A 81 -29.02 -7.62 -15.46
N LEU A 82 -29.91 -8.62 -15.61
CA LEU A 82 -29.71 -9.93 -15.00
C LEU A 82 -28.49 -10.66 -15.59
N ALA A 83 -28.26 -10.56 -16.89
CA ALA A 83 -27.08 -11.13 -17.53
C ALA A 83 -25.79 -10.47 -17.04
N GLY A 84 -25.77 -9.14 -16.89
CA GLY A 84 -24.64 -8.41 -16.33
C GLY A 84 -24.34 -8.78 -14.88
N MET A 85 -25.38 -8.90 -14.04
CA MET A 85 -25.24 -9.35 -12.65
C MET A 85 -24.71 -10.79 -12.58
N GLY A 86 -25.24 -11.70 -13.40
CA GLY A 86 -24.75 -13.07 -13.48
C GLY A 86 -23.29 -13.14 -13.90
N LEU A 87 -22.89 -12.36 -14.91
CA LEU A 87 -21.51 -12.25 -15.36
C LEU A 87 -20.58 -11.73 -14.24
N ALA A 88 -21.00 -10.68 -13.53
CA ALA A 88 -20.21 -10.12 -12.43
C ALA A 88 -19.98 -11.15 -11.31
N VAL A 89 -21.02 -11.91 -10.95
CA VAL A 89 -20.90 -13.00 -9.96
C VAL A 89 -19.96 -14.09 -10.45
N VAL A 90 -20.07 -14.51 -11.72
CA VAL A 90 -19.17 -15.52 -12.31
C VAL A 90 -17.72 -15.05 -12.30
N VAL A 91 -17.45 -13.82 -12.71
CA VAL A 91 -16.11 -13.23 -12.69
C VAL A 91 -15.58 -13.13 -11.25
N GLY A 92 -16.41 -12.70 -10.31
CA GLY A 92 -16.04 -12.63 -8.89
C GLY A 92 -15.69 -14.00 -8.30
N ILE A 93 -16.51 -15.02 -8.57
CA ILE A 93 -16.23 -16.40 -8.17
C ILE A 93 -14.96 -16.92 -8.84
N ALA A 94 -14.75 -16.63 -10.12
CA ALA A 94 -13.54 -17.06 -10.83
C ALA A 94 -12.28 -16.43 -10.23
N LEU A 95 -12.31 -15.13 -9.91
CA LEU A 95 -11.21 -14.45 -9.23
C LEU A 95 -10.96 -15.02 -7.84
N LEU A 96 -12.00 -15.20 -7.02
CA LEU A 96 -11.87 -15.86 -5.72
C LEU A 96 -11.28 -17.27 -5.86
N GLY A 97 -11.77 -18.05 -6.83
CA GLY A 97 -11.26 -19.38 -7.14
C GLY A 97 -9.78 -19.38 -7.52
N ILE A 98 -9.31 -18.36 -8.25
CA ILE A 98 -7.87 -18.14 -8.48
C ILE A 98 -7.17 -17.90 -7.14
N PHE A 99 -7.60 -16.94 -6.32
CA PHE A 99 -6.96 -16.68 -5.03
C PHE A 99 -6.93 -17.90 -4.09
N PHE A 100 -7.96 -18.75 -4.12
CA PHE A 100 -7.96 -20.00 -3.35
C PHE A 100 -7.05 -21.07 -3.97
N ALA A 101 -6.99 -21.18 -5.29
CA ALA A 101 -6.16 -22.16 -5.99
C ALA A 101 -4.65 -21.81 -5.98
N PHE A 102 -4.33 -20.52 -5.83
CA PHE A 102 -2.99 -20.06 -5.51
C PHE A 102 -2.88 -20.01 -3.99
N GLU A 103 -2.76 -21.18 -3.33
CA GLU A 103 -2.49 -21.27 -1.89
C GLU A 103 -1.35 -20.30 -1.53
N GLY A 104 -1.71 -19.23 -0.81
CA GLY A 104 -0.83 -18.11 -0.46
C GLY A 104 0.13 -18.45 0.67
N ASP A 105 0.70 -19.64 0.67
CA ASP A 105 1.71 -20.01 1.66
C ASP A 105 2.87 -19.02 1.55
N PRO A 106 3.25 -18.36 2.66
CA PRO A 106 4.42 -17.50 2.64
C PRO A 106 5.60 -18.35 2.17
N ARG A 107 6.40 -17.80 1.25
CA ARG A 107 7.58 -18.51 0.74
C ARG A 107 8.44 -18.96 1.92
N PRO A 108 9.18 -20.08 1.82
CA PRO A 108 9.94 -20.63 2.96
C PRO A 108 10.84 -19.60 3.66
N TYR A 109 11.40 -18.67 2.88
CA TYR A 109 12.16 -17.53 3.41
C TYR A 109 11.33 -16.56 4.27
N ALA A 110 10.11 -16.23 3.82
CA ALA A 110 9.20 -15.36 4.56
C ALA A 110 8.69 -16.03 5.85
N GLN A 111 8.46 -17.34 5.86
CA GLN A 111 8.11 -18.06 7.09
C GLN A 111 9.28 -18.12 8.08
N ALA A 112 10.49 -18.35 7.59
CA ALA A 112 11.69 -18.43 8.43
C ALA A 112 12.05 -17.09 9.09
N ASN A 113 11.65 -15.97 8.46
CA ASN A 113 12.03 -14.62 8.87
C ASN A 113 10.82 -13.78 9.31
N ALA A 114 9.66 -14.40 9.53
CA ALA A 114 8.47 -13.68 9.97
C ALA A 114 8.69 -13.12 11.39
N ILE A 115 8.71 -11.80 11.51
CA ILE A 115 8.71 -11.12 12.81
C ILE A 115 7.27 -11.17 13.36
N PRO A 116 7.05 -11.69 14.58
CA PRO A 116 5.72 -11.69 15.19
C PRO A 116 5.20 -10.26 15.28
N TYR A 117 4.02 -10.02 14.72
CA TYR A 117 3.32 -8.75 14.88
C TYR A 117 2.80 -8.67 16.32
N VAL A 118 3.44 -7.87 17.16
CA VAL A 118 2.93 -7.51 18.48
C VAL A 118 1.89 -6.41 18.28
N HIS A 119 0.63 -6.70 18.61
CA HIS A 119 -0.39 -5.66 18.71
C HIS A 119 -0.01 -4.76 19.89
N GLU A 120 0.24 -3.48 19.63
CA GLU A 120 0.71 -2.48 20.59
C GLU A 120 -0.33 -2.10 21.67
N GLU A 121 -1.42 -2.86 21.81
CA GLU A 121 -2.53 -2.51 22.71
C GLU A 121 -2.47 -3.15 24.11
N GLU A 122 -1.56 -4.09 24.39
CA GLU A 122 -1.49 -4.74 25.72
C GLU A 122 -0.10 -4.74 26.38
N ALA A 123 0.78 -3.78 26.03
CA ALA A 123 2.07 -3.61 26.70
C ALA A 123 2.09 -2.43 27.68
N HIS A 124 1.04 -2.30 28.49
CA HIS A 124 1.12 -1.59 29.76
C HIS A 124 0.64 -2.52 30.86
N GLU A 125 1.55 -2.83 31.78
CA GLU A 125 1.38 -3.57 33.04
C GLU A 125 1.38 -5.10 32.95
N GLU A 126 2.57 -5.71 33.02
CA GLU A 126 3.01 -6.40 34.24
C GLU A 126 4.48 -6.80 34.14
N GLY A 127 5.24 -6.44 35.18
CA GLY A 127 6.67 -6.67 35.23
C GLY A 127 7.07 -8.09 35.63
N SER A 128 8.25 -8.46 35.15
CA SER A 128 9.31 -9.16 35.89
C SER A 128 8.95 -10.49 36.57
N LYS A 129 9.44 -11.60 35.99
CA LYS A 129 10.53 -12.40 36.59
C LYS A 129 10.89 -13.61 35.72
N ASP A 130 12.17 -13.98 35.84
CA ASP A 130 12.80 -15.25 35.46
C ASP A 130 13.40 -15.37 34.04
N ASP A 131 14.51 -14.66 33.83
CA ASP A 131 15.59 -15.14 32.95
C ASP A 131 16.45 -16.17 33.69
N PRO A 132 16.99 -17.17 32.97
CA PRO A 132 18.36 -17.59 33.20
C PRO A 132 19.20 -17.36 31.94
N ALA A 133 20.01 -16.31 32.04
CA ALA A 133 21.41 -16.21 31.62
C ALA A 133 21.90 -17.09 30.47
N VAL A 134 22.32 -16.45 29.38
CA VAL A 134 23.56 -16.83 28.69
C VAL A 134 24.39 -15.57 28.43
N ASP A 135 25.36 -15.40 29.33
CA ASP A 135 26.73 -14.91 29.16
C ASP A 135 27.07 -14.09 27.89
N SER A 136 27.33 -12.81 28.11
CA SER A 136 28.40 -12.09 27.40
C SER A 136 29.09 -11.16 28.38
N THR A 137 30.07 -11.74 29.06
CA THR A 137 30.98 -11.11 30.01
C THR A 137 31.84 -10.01 29.36
N SER A 138 31.59 -8.77 29.81
CA SER A 138 32.53 -7.66 30.11
C SER A 138 33.41 -7.08 28.99
N VAL A 139 33.46 -5.75 28.78
CA VAL A 139 34.24 -4.76 29.57
C VAL A 139 33.77 -3.31 29.19
N PRO A 140 33.91 -2.27 30.07
CA PRO A 140 32.85 -1.31 30.43
C PRO A 140 32.95 0.10 29.81
N PRO A 141 31.90 0.95 29.93
CA PRO A 141 31.98 2.37 29.57
C PRO A 141 32.67 3.15 30.69
N THR A 142 33.81 3.77 30.39
CA THR A 142 34.45 4.74 31.28
C THR A 142 33.90 6.13 31.00
N ALA A 143 33.55 6.81 32.08
CA ALA A 143 32.89 8.10 32.16
C ALA A 143 33.60 9.24 31.42
N VAL A 144 32.79 10.16 30.90
CA VAL A 144 33.15 11.49 30.42
C VAL A 144 33.49 12.39 31.62
N PRO A 145 34.47 13.29 31.49
CA PRO A 145 34.16 14.69 31.80
C PRO A 145 34.55 15.63 30.65
N SER A 146 33.58 16.44 30.23
CA SER A 146 33.83 17.68 29.49
C SER A 146 34.76 18.57 30.30
N THR A 147 35.75 19.20 29.67
CA THR A 147 35.84 20.67 29.45
C THR A 147 37.15 21.01 28.72
N VAL A 148 37.11 22.08 27.91
CA VAL A 148 38.20 22.96 27.44
C VAL A 148 38.76 22.69 26.03
N ALA A 149 38.34 23.53 25.08
CA ALA A 149 39.12 23.97 23.90
C ALA A 149 39.99 25.19 24.30
N PRO A 150 41.04 25.63 23.55
CA PRO A 150 41.26 25.39 22.11
C PRO A 150 42.72 25.17 21.65
N ASP A 151 42.83 24.96 20.34
CA ASP A 151 43.95 25.19 19.42
C ASP A 151 44.92 24.06 18.99
N ALA A 152 44.94 23.91 17.66
CA ALA A 152 45.99 23.47 16.74
C ALA A 152 46.46 21.99 16.69
N LYS A 153 46.14 21.39 15.52
CA LYS A 153 46.86 20.32 14.77
C LYS A 153 46.93 18.92 15.40
N ASP A 154 45.99 18.05 15.02
CA ASP A 154 46.27 16.84 14.21
C ASP A 154 44.98 16.04 13.93
N THR A 155 44.90 15.51 12.72
CA THR A 155 43.78 14.86 12.04
C THR A 155 43.53 13.43 12.58
N PRO A 156 42.27 12.97 12.72
CA PRO A 156 41.68 12.12 11.68
C PRO A 156 40.33 12.68 11.24
N THR A 157 40.36 13.44 10.15
CA THR A 157 39.20 13.96 9.43
C THR A 157 38.45 12.77 8.85
N LEU A 158 37.20 12.67 9.27
CA LEU A 158 36.12 11.93 8.65
C LEU A 158 36.24 11.97 7.11
N ALA A 159 35.88 10.86 6.46
CA ALA A 159 35.93 10.72 5.02
C ALA A 159 35.42 11.99 4.27
N PRO A 160 36.04 12.38 3.14
CA PRO A 160 35.64 13.55 2.36
C PRO A 160 34.15 13.50 1.95
N PRO A 161 33.51 14.65 1.68
CA PRO A 161 32.08 14.74 1.43
C PRO A 161 31.73 14.00 0.14
N ILE A 162 30.90 12.97 0.23
CA ILE A 162 30.34 12.32 -0.93
C ILE A 162 29.17 13.17 -1.40
N GLY A 163 29.46 14.23 -2.15
CA GLY A 163 28.55 14.97 -3.06
C GLY A 163 27.29 15.67 -2.52
N GLY A 164 26.66 15.18 -1.46
CA GLY A 164 25.33 15.60 -1.02
C GLY A 164 25.03 15.33 0.46
N ASP A 165 23.88 15.80 0.90
CA ASP A 165 23.33 15.65 2.25
C ASP A 165 22.45 14.40 2.33
N SER A 166 22.83 13.43 3.16
CA SER A 166 22.09 12.19 3.35
C SER A 166 20.71 12.40 3.99
N VAL A 167 20.52 13.43 4.81
CA VAL A 167 19.23 13.75 5.43
C VAL A 167 18.28 14.31 4.37
N ALA A 168 18.77 15.21 3.51
CA ALA A 168 18.02 15.67 2.34
C ALA A 168 17.74 14.51 1.38
N GLY A 169 18.70 13.60 1.20
CA GLY A 169 18.57 12.42 0.35
C GLY A 169 17.49 11.45 0.80
N GLN A 170 17.29 11.27 2.11
CA GLN A 170 16.17 10.48 2.64
C GLN A 170 14.83 11.09 2.20
N THR A 171 14.72 12.42 2.22
CA THR A 171 13.51 13.12 1.75
C THR A 171 13.27 12.88 0.26
N VAL A 172 14.33 12.92 -0.56
CA VAL A 172 14.25 12.59 -1.99
C VAL A 172 13.79 11.15 -2.18
N PHE A 173 14.34 10.19 -1.43
CA PHE A 173 13.95 8.77 -1.48
C PHE A 173 12.46 8.56 -1.17
N THR A 174 11.95 9.23 -0.14
CA THR A 174 10.53 9.14 0.25
C THR A 174 9.60 9.78 -0.78
N ASN A 175 9.98 10.93 -1.34
CA ASN A 175 9.10 11.72 -2.21
C ASN A 175 9.16 11.31 -3.70
N SER A 176 10.24 10.64 -4.12
CA SER A 176 10.44 10.23 -5.52
C SER A 176 9.83 8.85 -5.84
N GLY A 177 9.05 8.29 -4.92
CA GLY A 177 8.37 7.00 -5.09
C GLY A 177 9.25 5.77 -4.88
N CYS A 178 10.51 5.94 -4.45
CA CYS A 178 11.43 4.82 -4.21
C CYS A 178 10.87 3.86 -3.13
N VAL A 179 10.23 4.41 -2.10
CA VAL A 179 9.58 3.68 -0.99
C VAL A 179 8.49 2.70 -1.42
N ALA A 180 7.86 2.91 -2.58
CA ALA A 180 6.82 2.02 -3.09
C ALA A 180 7.38 0.66 -3.53
N CYS A 181 8.64 0.64 -3.96
CA CYS A 181 9.28 -0.55 -4.51
C CYS A 181 10.39 -1.10 -3.61
N HIS A 182 11.10 -0.26 -2.86
CA HIS A 182 12.26 -0.64 -2.08
C HIS A 182 12.01 -0.52 -0.57
N THR A 183 12.54 -1.48 0.17
CA THR A 183 12.61 -1.45 1.63
C THR A 183 13.94 -0.88 2.09
N ILE A 184 13.90 -0.08 3.17
CA ILE A 184 15.05 0.32 3.98
C ILE A 184 14.61 0.33 5.45
N GLU A 185 15.25 -0.49 6.28
CA GLU A 185 14.95 -0.57 7.71
C GLU A 185 15.17 0.78 8.40
N GLY A 186 14.22 1.20 9.24
CA GLY A 186 14.27 2.48 9.94
C GLY A 186 13.85 3.71 9.11
N VAL A 187 13.56 3.56 7.82
CA VAL A 187 13.06 4.65 6.97
C VAL A 187 11.53 4.60 6.88
N PRO A 188 10.81 5.64 7.35
CA PRO A 188 9.35 5.63 7.33
C PRO A 188 8.77 5.41 5.93
N GLY A 189 7.88 4.42 5.81
CA GLY A 189 7.17 4.08 4.57
C GLY A 189 7.99 3.27 3.56
N ALA A 190 9.29 3.05 3.79
CA ALA A 190 10.15 2.24 2.93
C ALA A 190 9.94 0.74 3.21
N VAL A 191 8.82 0.20 2.76
CA VAL A 191 8.44 -1.22 2.97
C VAL A 191 8.18 -1.95 1.65
N GLY A 192 8.57 -1.37 0.53
CA GLY A 192 8.37 -1.93 -0.80
C GLY A 192 9.16 -3.23 -1.03
N GLN A 193 8.52 -4.21 -1.67
CA GLN A 193 9.09 -5.54 -1.96
C GLN A 193 9.15 -5.86 -3.46
N ILE A 194 8.86 -4.87 -4.31
CA ILE A 194 8.88 -5.02 -5.78
C ILE A 194 10.31 -5.00 -6.28
N GLY A 195 11.16 -4.18 -5.68
CA GLY A 195 12.60 -4.10 -5.93
C GLY A 195 13.41 -4.72 -4.79
N PRO A 196 14.74 -4.85 -4.97
CA PRO A 196 15.63 -5.37 -3.94
C PRO A 196 15.65 -4.47 -2.70
N GLU A 197 15.87 -5.10 -1.56
CA GLU A 197 16.14 -4.47 -0.27
C GLU A 197 17.43 -3.59 -0.35
N LEU A 198 17.40 -2.41 0.27
CA LEU A 198 18.46 -1.39 0.19
C LEU A 198 19.11 -0.99 1.53
N THR A 199 18.72 -1.56 2.68
CA THR A 199 19.27 -1.28 4.03
C THR A 199 20.79 -1.40 4.08
N HIS A 200 21.36 -2.31 3.30
CA HIS A 200 22.80 -2.54 3.24
C HIS A 200 23.34 -2.35 1.82
N VAL A 201 22.73 -1.48 1.01
CA VAL A 201 23.11 -1.34 -0.40
C VAL A 201 24.56 -0.89 -0.57
N ALA A 202 25.09 -0.09 0.35
CA ALA A 202 26.47 0.38 0.27
C ALA A 202 27.50 -0.75 0.40
N THR A 203 27.21 -1.79 1.19
CA THR A 203 28.10 -2.94 1.40
C THR A 203 27.87 -4.05 0.39
N ILE A 204 26.62 -4.24 -0.02
CA ILE A 204 26.24 -5.31 -0.96
C ILE A 204 26.59 -4.95 -2.41
N ALA A 205 26.69 -3.67 -2.78
CA ALA A 205 26.97 -3.25 -4.15
C ALA A 205 28.18 -3.98 -4.79
N ALA A 206 29.28 -4.14 -4.06
CA ALA A 206 30.48 -4.80 -4.55
C ALA A 206 30.30 -6.32 -4.81
N THR A 207 29.32 -6.95 -4.16
CA THR A 207 28.99 -8.37 -4.41
C THR A 207 28.08 -8.54 -5.63
N ARG A 208 27.34 -7.49 -6.00
CA ARG A 208 26.42 -7.48 -7.15
C ARG A 208 27.14 -7.20 -8.47
N LYS A 209 28.06 -6.23 -8.48
CA LYS A 209 28.82 -5.84 -9.67
C LYS A 209 30.23 -5.40 -9.27
N SER A 210 31.20 -5.57 -10.15
CA SER A 210 32.59 -5.14 -9.93
C SER A 210 32.77 -3.62 -10.07
N LEU A 211 31.95 -2.86 -9.35
CA LEU A 211 31.93 -1.40 -9.27
C LEU A 211 32.11 -0.95 -7.81
N SER A 212 32.49 0.31 -7.60
CA SER A 212 32.34 0.92 -6.28
C SER A 212 30.85 1.01 -5.93
N ALA A 213 30.53 1.07 -4.63
CA ALA A 213 29.15 1.22 -4.18
C ALA A 213 28.46 2.45 -4.81
N GLU A 214 29.19 3.56 -4.85
CA GLU A 214 28.73 4.81 -5.44
C GLU A 214 28.46 4.69 -6.94
N ALA A 215 29.38 4.07 -7.70
CA ALA A 215 29.19 3.86 -9.13
C ALA A 215 28.02 2.90 -9.43
N TYR A 216 27.86 1.85 -8.63
CA TYR A 216 26.74 0.93 -8.73
C TYR A 216 25.39 1.60 -8.45
N ILE A 217 25.30 2.42 -7.39
CA ILE A 217 24.08 3.14 -7.03
C ILE A 217 23.71 4.14 -8.12
N ARG A 218 24.67 4.93 -8.61
CA ARG A 218 24.42 5.88 -9.71
C ARG A 218 23.94 5.17 -10.98
N GLU A 219 24.64 4.11 -11.40
CA GLU A 219 24.24 3.34 -12.58
C GLU A 219 22.84 2.73 -12.42
N SER A 220 22.50 2.22 -11.23
CA SER A 220 21.18 1.65 -10.96
C SER A 220 20.04 2.67 -11.08
N ILE A 221 20.29 3.94 -10.79
CA ILE A 221 19.27 5.01 -10.88
C ILE A 221 19.20 5.60 -12.30
N GLU A 222 20.35 5.77 -12.95
CA GLU A 222 20.44 6.36 -14.29
C GLU A 222 20.09 5.36 -15.39
N ASN A 223 20.53 4.10 -15.25
CA ASN A 223 20.40 3.02 -16.22
C ASN A 223 19.93 1.71 -15.53
N PRO A 224 18.71 1.68 -14.95
CA PRO A 224 18.22 0.56 -14.13
C PRO A 224 18.15 -0.81 -14.82
N THR A 225 18.15 -0.84 -16.16
CA THR A 225 18.11 -2.08 -16.94
C THR A 225 19.50 -2.64 -17.29
N GLU A 226 20.58 -1.90 -17.01
CA GLU A 226 21.96 -2.33 -17.28
C GLU A 226 22.38 -3.48 -16.37
N PHE A 227 21.93 -3.45 -15.12
CA PHE A 227 22.12 -4.53 -14.17
C PHE A 227 20.85 -4.73 -13.35
N VAL A 228 20.25 -5.92 -13.47
CA VAL A 228 19.07 -6.31 -12.68
C VAL A 228 19.50 -7.39 -11.71
N VAL A 229 19.23 -7.17 -10.42
CA VAL A 229 19.53 -8.13 -9.35
C VAL A 229 18.76 -9.43 -9.58
N ASP A 230 19.41 -10.57 -9.37
CA ASP A 230 18.79 -11.89 -9.51
C ASP A 230 17.48 -12.00 -8.72
N GLY A 231 16.45 -12.55 -9.36
CA GLY A 231 15.11 -12.71 -8.76
C GLY A 231 14.19 -11.50 -8.92
N PHE A 232 14.66 -10.39 -9.47
CA PHE A 232 13.85 -9.19 -9.74
C PHE A 232 13.65 -8.97 -11.25
N GLY A 233 12.53 -8.34 -11.62
CA GLY A 233 12.25 -7.93 -12.99
C GLY A 233 12.79 -6.51 -13.29
N PRO A 234 12.96 -6.13 -14.57
CA PRO A 234 13.39 -4.79 -14.99
C PRO A 234 12.24 -3.77 -14.87
N LEU A 235 11.73 -3.58 -13.65
CA LEU A 235 10.58 -2.72 -13.35
C LEU A 235 10.97 -1.34 -12.83
N MET A 236 12.23 -1.14 -12.44
CA MET A 236 12.71 0.14 -11.93
C MET A 236 12.71 1.19 -13.07
N PRO A 237 11.93 2.28 -12.95
CA PRO A 237 11.85 3.30 -13.98
C PRO A 237 13.10 4.19 -13.98
N THR A 238 13.34 4.89 -15.09
CA THR A 238 14.41 5.89 -15.22
C THR A 238 14.05 7.18 -14.48
N LEU A 239 14.27 7.21 -13.16
CA LEU A 239 13.88 8.33 -12.29
C LEU A 239 14.81 9.53 -12.38
N ARG A 240 16.04 9.37 -12.90
CA ARG A 240 17.04 10.45 -12.92
C ARG A 240 16.55 11.73 -13.58
N GLY A 241 15.79 11.63 -14.66
CA GLY A 241 15.27 12.78 -15.40
C GLY A 241 14.14 13.55 -14.68
N ALA A 242 13.62 13.02 -13.58
CA ALA A 242 12.54 13.63 -12.80
C ALA A 242 13.04 14.39 -11.55
N MET A 243 14.34 14.43 -11.30
CA MET A 243 14.95 15.08 -10.13
C MET A 243 16.11 16.01 -10.53
N THR A 244 16.41 16.99 -9.68
CA THR A 244 17.54 17.91 -9.91
C THR A 244 18.88 17.20 -9.69
N ASP A 245 19.97 17.81 -10.16
CA ASP A 245 21.33 17.28 -9.92
C ASP A 245 21.64 17.24 -8.41
N GLU A 246 21.20 18.27 -7.67
CA GLU A 246 21.36 18.33 -6.22
C GLU A 246 20.57 17.23 -5.51
N ASP A 247 19.30 17.01 -5.88
CA ASP A 247 18.48 15.93 -5.32
C ASP A 247 19.09 14.55 -5.59
N PHE A 248 19.67 14.38 -6.78
CA PHE A 248 20.33 13.14 -7.15
C PHE A 248 21.58 12.88 -6.30
N GLU A 249 22.44 13.89 -6.13
CA GLU A 249 23.63 13.75 -5.27
C GLU A 249 23.26 13.51 -3.80
N ASN A 250 22.22 14.20 -3.30
CA ASN A 250 21.67 13.94 -1.97
C ASN A 250 21.15 12.50 -1.84
N LEU A 251 20.39 12.00 -2.82
CA LEU A 251 19.89 10.63 -2.85
C LEU A 251 21.02 9.60 -2.85
N VAL A 252 22.07 9.82 -3.65
CA VAL A 252 23.25 8.94 -3.68
C VAL A 252 23.96 8.94 -2.33
N ALA A 253 24.14 10.11 -1.70
CA ALA A 253 24.74 10.23 -0.37
C ALA A 253 23.92 9.48 0.69
N PHE A 254 22.59 9.57 0.63
CA PHE A 254 21.71 8.81 1.51
C PHE A 254 21.85 7.30 1.32
N LEU A 255 21.81 6.81 0.09
CA LEU A 255 21.94 5.38 -0.21
C LEU A 255 23.33 4.83 0.17
N LEU A 256 24.39 5.64 0.06
CA LEU A 256 25.72 5.27 0.52
C LEU A 256 25.87 5.20 2.04
N SER A 257 24.97 5.85 2.78
CA SER A 257 24.93 5.72 4.24
C SER A 257 24.21 4.46 4.74
N GLN A 258 23.58 3.69 3.85
CA GLN A 258 22.88 2.44 4.17
C GLN A 258 23.87 1.26 4.14
N ASN A 259 24.46 0.93 5.31
CA ASN A 259 25.58 0.00 5.46
C ASN A 259 25.26 -1.22 6.31
#